data_AF-A0A949NBS5-F1
#
_entry.id   AF-A0A949NBS5-F1
#
_cell.length_a   1.000
_cell.length_b   1.000
_cell.length_c   1.000
_cell.angle_alpha   90.00
_cell.angle_beta   90.00
_cell.angle_gamma   90.00
#
_symmetry.space_group_name_H-M   'P 1'
#
loop_
_entity.id
_entity.type
_entity.pdbx_description
1 polymer ?
#
loop_
_entity_poly.entity_id
_entity_poly.type
_entity_poly.pdbx_seq_one_letter_code
_entity_poly.pdbx_strand_id
1 'polypeptide(L)'
;MLRSLFAGVTGLANHQLKLDVIGNNIANINTLGFKASRVTFREMLTQTIRGASRPSEGTGGTNPQQIGLGSSVGSIDTNFSQGNMQITGIMTDLAIEGEGFFVLSDGFNQFYTRGGNFSMDGAGYMVNPGNGYKLQGIIADNYGNIQQGQGVEDIMIPTSLIVPARATSEIEITGNLPGTIQAQGTILRTADMFMSAATGGDILLDLYTGADDYIGLTLGDQINISATVGGTAVNNTLSVTETTSLNDLVTMIQSVLQQQDASAGVNLNADGTIDIAAGAMNIEVLNISVASSYQFNENFLSNFDVDAGEIGTTNIPLRALASEDDLLTEIYVNNVRLPIDEGDLELDGIIGGTDLGDRTEIVDATTTLGDFLDWMEGTYAINGGTVELDNRSRILVTGDIGEAYAIGGIEISQG
;
A
#
# COMPACT_ATOMS: atom_id res chain seq x y z
N MET A 1 -59.95 -15.54 -68.33
CA MET A 1 -60.38 -14.40 -67.49
C MET A 1 -60.02 -14.61 -66.01
N LEU A 2 -60.31 -15.76 -65.40
CA LEU A 2 -59.95 -15.99 -63.98
C LEU A 2 -58.44 -15.92 -63.70
N ARG A 3 -57.60 -16.53 -64.55
CA ARG A 3 -56.13 -16.55 -64.35
C ARG A 3 -55.47 -15.17 -64.38
N SER A 4 -55.92 -14.27 -65.27
CA SER A 4 -55.42 -12.90 -65.35
C SER A 4 -55.87 -12.05 -64.16
N LEU A 5 -57.07 -12.29 -63.63
CA LEU A 5 -57.55 -11.62 -62.42
C LEU A 5 -56.71 -12.04 -61.20
N PHE A 6 -56.40 -13.33 -61.05
CA PHE A 6 -55.52 -13.81 -59.97
C PHE A 6 -54.11 -13.20 -60.06
N ALA A 7 -53.51 -13.17 -61.25
CA ALA A 7 -52.19 -12.55 -61.44
C ALA A 7 -52.19 -11.04 -61.16
N GLY A 8 -53.29 -10.33 -61.47
CA GLY A 8 -53.45 -8.91 -61.15
C GLY A 8 -53.63 -8.65 -59.65
N VAL A 9 -54.45 -9.46 -58.97
CA VAL A 9 -54.69 -9.35 -57.52
C VAL A 9 -53.42 -9.67 -56.73
N THR A 10 -52.65 -10.69 -57.12
CA THR A 10 -51.37 -11.00 -56.45
C THR A 10 -50.35 -9.89 -56.63
N GLY A 11 -50.28 -9.27 -57.81
CA GLY A 11 -49.46 -8.09 -58.06
C GLY A 11 -49.81 -6.91 -57.13
N LEU A 12 -51.10 -6.57 -57.02
CA LEU A 12 -51.56 -5.48 -56.14
C LEU A 12 -51.25 -5.76 -54.66
N ALA A 13 -51.52 -6.98 -54.18
CA ALA A 13 -51.24 -7.37 -52.80
C ALA A 13 -49.74 -7.29 -52.47
N ASN A 14 -48.88 -7.76 -53.39
CA ASN A 14 -47.42 -7.67 -53.22
C ASN A 14 -46.93 -6.22 -53.18
N HIS A 15 -47.49 -5.36 -54.02
CA HIS A 15 -47.16 -3.93 -54.02
C HIS A 15 -47.64 -3.23 -52.75
N GLN A 16 -48.79 -3.60 -52.20
CA GLN A 16 -49.25 -3.11 -50.90
C GLN A 16 -48.24 -3.46 -49.79
N LEU A 17 -47.80 -4.72 -49.72
CA LEU A 17 -46.80 -5.12 -48.73
C LEU A 17 -45.47 -4.36 -48.91
N LYS A 18 -45.05 -4.09 -50.15
CA LYS A 18 -43.87 -3.25 -50.41
C LYS A 18 -44.07 -1.82 -49.92
N LEU A 19 -45.27 -1.25 -50.07
CA LEU A 19 -45.59 0.07 -49.53
C LEU A 19 -45.58 0.08 -48.00
N ASP A 20 -46.03 -0.99 -47.35
CA ASP A 20 -45.99 -1.12 -45.88
C ASP A 20 -44.54 -1.12 -45.36
N VAL A 21 -43.63 -1.84 -46.03
CA VAL A 21 -42.19 -1.85 -45.69
C VAL A 21 -41.55 -0.48 -45.92
N ILE A 22 -41.89 0.20 -47.02
CA ILE A 22 -41.43 1.58 -47.27
C ILE A 22 -41.95 2.53 -46.19
N GLY A 23 -43.24 2.42 -45.83
CA GLY A 23 -43.85 3.20 -44.77
C GLY A 23 -43.17 2.98 -43.42
N ASN A 24 -42.83 1.73 -43.08
CA ASN A 24 -42.08 1.40 -41.87
C ASN A 24 -40.67 2.01 -41.87
N ASN A 25 -39.96 1.95 -43.00
CA ASN A 25 -38.64 2.56 -43.12
C ASN A 25 -38.68 4.09 -42.95
N ILE A 26 -39.70 4.75 -43.51
CA ILE A 26 -39.87 6.21 -43.39
C ILE A 26 -40.23 6.58 -41.95
N ALA A 27 -41.12 5.82 -41.31
CA ALA A 27 -41.53 6.07 -39.93
C ALA A 27 -40.37 5.98 -38.92
N ASN A 28 -39.38 5.12 -39.20
CA ASN A 28 -38.23 4.87 -38.33
C ASN A 28 -36.94 5.59 -38.77
N ILE A 29 -37.03 6.63 -39.60
CA ILE A 29 -35.85 7.34 -40.13
C ILE A 29 -34.94 7.93 -39.05
N ASN A 30 -35.52 8.35 -37.92
CA ASN A 30 -34.79 8.93 -36.78
C ASN A 30 -34.56 7.93 -35.63
N THR A 31 -34.95 6.67 -35.79
CA THR A 31 -34.76 5.65 -34.77
C THR A 31 -33.29 5.21 -34.77
N LEU A 32 -32.62 5.38 -33.63
CA LEU A 32 -31.21 5.04 -33.44
C LEU A 32 -30.95 3.56 -33.76
N GLY A 33 -29.95 3.29 -34.60
CA GLY A 33 -29.54 1.92 -34.95
C GLY A 33 -30.53 1.15 -35.83
N PHE A 34 -31.58 1.79 -36.36
CA PHE A 34 -32.55 1.15 -37.25
C PHE A 34 -31.90 0.66 -38.55
N LYS A 35 -32.29 -0.53 -39.00
CA LYS A 35 -31.82 -1.13 -40.25
C LYS A 35 -33.00 -1.27 -41.22
N ALA A 36 -32.92 -0.55 -42.33
CA ALA A 36 -33.99 -0.51 -43.33
C ALA A 36 -34.20 -1.88 -43.99
N SER A 37 -35.45 -2.26 -44.21
CA SER A 37 -35.79 -3.51 -44.90
C SER A 37 -36.13 -3.27 -46.37
N ARG A 38 -35.87 -4.25 -47.24
CA ARG A 38 -36.25 -4.24 -48.65
C ARG A 38 -37.04 -5.49 -49.02
N VAL A 39 -38.00 -5.35 -49.93
CA VAL A 39 -38.82 -6.46 -50.43
C VAL A 39 -38.31 -6.93 -51.79
N THR A 40 -38.09 -8.23 -51.92
CA THR A 40 -37.73 -8.89 -53.18
C THR A 40 -38.93 -9.68 -53.69
N PHE A 41 -39.26 -9.54 -54.98
CA PHE A 41 -40.34 -10.30 -55.62
C PHE A 41 -39.78 -11.52 -56.36
N ARG A 42 -40.58 -12.58 -56.43
CA ARG A 42 -40.29 -13.80 -57.20
C ARG A 42 -41.48 -14.19 -58.06
N GLU A 43 -41.23 -14.76 -59.23
CA GLU A 43 -42.29 -15.31 -60.08
C GLU A 43 -42.91 -16.57 -59.47
N MET A 44 -44.21 -16.75 -59.61
CA MET A 44 -44.89 -18.00 -59.29
C MET A 44 -44.69 -19.03 -60.40
N LEU A 45 -44.89 -20.32 -60.11
CA LEU A 45 -44.72 -21.40 -61.09
C LEU A 45 -45.49 -21.11 -62.39
N THR A 46 -44.82 -21.22 -63.53
CA THR A 46 -45.43 -21.07 -64.85
C THR A 46 -46.22 -22.31 -65.24
N GLN A 47 -47.40 -22.15 -65.83
CA GLN A 47 -48.16 -23.25 -66.42
C GLN A 47 -47.74 -23.48 -67.87
N THR A 48 -47.16 -24.65 -68.18
CA THR A 48 -46.81 -25.05 -69.55
C THR A 48 -48.03 -25.66 -70.26
N ILE A 49 -48.47 -25.03 -71.34
CA ILE A 49 -49.57 -25.52 -72.21
C ILE A 49 -49.03 -26.46 -73.28
N ARG A 50 -47.86 -26.13 -73.84
CA ARG A 50 -47.17 -26.95 -74.85
C ARG A 50 -45.66 -26.91 -74.59
N GLY A 51 -45.05 -28.10 -74.53
CA GLY A 51 -43.60 -28.22 -74.44
C GLY A 51 -42.90 -27.82 -75.74
N ALA A 52 -41.62 -27.47 -75.65
CA ALA A 52 -40.82 -27.18 -76.84
C ALA A 52 -40.68 -28.43 -77.73
N SER A 53 -40.71 -28.26 -79.05
CA SER A 53 -40.51 -29.37 -80.00
C SER A 53 -39.26 -29.16 -80.86
N ARG A 54 -38.55 -30.24 -81.15
CA ARG A 54 -37.44 -30.24 -82.12
C ARG A 54 -37.99 -30.12 -83.56
N PRO A 55 -37.20 -29.61 -84.51
CA PRO A 55 -37.59 -29.59 -85.93
C PRO A 55 -37.80 -31.00 -86.49
N SER A 56 -38.70 -31.18 -87.47
CA SER A 56 -38.90 -32.42 -88.25
C SER A 56 -38.86 -32.14 -89.76
N GLU A 57 -38.90 -33.19 -90.60
CA GLU A 57 -38.93 -33.01 -92.07
C GLU A 57 -40.16 -32.17 -92.48
N GLY A 58 -39.90 -30.94 -92.94
CA GLY A 58 -40.91 -29.98 -93.39
C GLY A 58 -41.36 -28.92 -92.38
N THR A 59 -40.97 -28.99 -91.09
CA THR A 59 -41.38 -28.00 -90.06
C THR A 59 -40.26 -27.68 -89.06
N GLY A 60 -40.12 -26.39 -88.73
CA GLY A 60 -39.17 -25.90 -87.73
C GLY A 60 -39.52 -26.31 -86.29
N GLY A 61 -38.57 -26.14 -85.36
CA GLY A 61 -38.83 -26.31 -83.93
C GLY A 61 -39.84 -25.29 -83.40
N THR A 62 -40.55 -25.63 -82.32
CA THR A 62 -41.54 -24.73 -81.70
C THR A 62 -41.14 -24.38 -80.27
N ASN A 63 -41.34 -23.10 -79.90
CA ASN A 63 -41.09 -22.61 -78.54
C ASN A 63 -42.12 -23.16 -77.55
N PRO A 64 -41.75 -23.33 -76.27
CA PRO A 64 -42.71 -23.71 -75.25
C PRO A 64 -43.72 -22.59 -75.06
N GLN A 65 -45.01 -22.93 -74.97
CA GLN A 65 -46.07 -21.99 -74.65
C GLN A 65 -46.36 -22.07 -73.16
N GLN A 66 -45.92 -21.06 -72.42
CA GLN A 66 -46.06 -20.98 -70.97
C GLN A 66 -46.85 -19.73 -70.58
N ILE A 67 -47.63 -19.83 -69.50
CA ILE A 67 -48.34 -18.71 -68.89
C ILE A 67 -47.84 -18.56 -67.46
N GLY A 68 -47.26 -17.39 -67.14
CA GLY A 68 -46.91 -17.02 -65.78
C GLY A 68 -48.17 -16.83 -64.93
N LEU A 69 -48.14 -17.37 -63.70
CA LEU A 69 -49.29 -17.32 -62.78
C LEU A 69 -49.25 -16.12 -61.83
N GLY A 70 -48.35 -15.15 -62.07
CA GLY A 70 -48.18 -13.93 -61.28
C GLY A 70 -46.86 -13.91 -60.51
N SER A 71 -46.80 -13.06 -59.49
CA SER A 71 -45.64 -12.91 -58.61
C SER A 71 -46.02 -13.12 -57.15
N SER A 72 -45.05 -13.45 -56.32
CA SER A 72 -45.16 -13.48 -54.86
C SER A 72 -43.96 -12.78 -54.21
N VAL A 73 -44.08 -12.49 -52.93
CA VAL A 73 -42.94 -12.00 -52.13
C VAL A 73 -41.93 -13.13 -51.96
N GLY A 74 -40.68 -12.87 -52.35
CA GLY A 74 -39.56 -13.80 -52.18
C GLY A 74 -38.94 -13.69 -50.79
N SER A 75 -38.58 -12.47 -50.37
CA SER A 75 -38.00 -12.17 -49.06
C SER A 75 -38.26 -10.72 -48.65
N ILE A 76 -38.17 -10.46 -47.35
CA ILE A 76 -38.01 -9.13 -46.78
C ILE A 76 -36.67 -9.15 -46.06
N ASP A 77 -35.66 -8.51 -46.65
CA ASP A 77 -34.29 -8.56 -46.15
C ASP A 77 -33.94 -7.26 -45.44
N THR A 78 -33.29 -7.36 -44.28
CA THR A 78 -32.75 -6.22 -43.55
C THR A 78 -31.41 -5.80 -44.14
N ASN A 79 -31.25 -4.53 -44.46
CA ASN A 79 -30.00 -3.97 -44.96
C ASN A 79 -29.11 -3.50 -43.80
N PHE A 80 -27.97 -4.17 -43.63
CA PHE A 80 -27.00 -3.88 -42.57
C PHE A 80 -25.99 -2.77 -42.91
N SER A 81 -26.10 -2.11 -44.06
CA SER A 81 -25.22 -1.00 -44.44
C SER A 81 -25.05 0.05 -43.33
N GLN A 82 -23.85 0.57 -43.19
CA GLN A 82 -23.52 1.61 -42.20
C GLN A 82 -24.25 2.91 -42.53
N GLY A 83 -24.85 3.54 -41.51
CA GLY A 83 -25.46 4.87 -41.62
C GLY A 83 -24.50 5.98 -41.22
N ASN A 84 -24.93 7.22 -41.35
CA ASN A 84 -24.15 8.37 -40.91
C ASN A 84 -24.10 8.43 -39.37
N MET A 85 -22.91 8.69 -38.83
CA MET A 85 -22.72 8.92 -37.40
C MET A 85 -22.85 10.41 -37.10
N GLN A 86 -23.47 10.75 -35.96
CA GLN A 86 -23.61 12.11 -35.47
C GLN A 86 -23.01 12.20 -34.07
N ILE A 87 -22.27 13.28 -33.80
CA ILE A 87 -21.68 13.54 -32.49
C ILE A 87 -22.77 14.12 -31.58
N THR A 88 -22.98 13.50 -30.41
CA THR A 88 -23.99 13.95 -29.43
C THR A 88 -23.41 14.76 -28.28
N GLY A 89 -22.10 14.63 -28.01
CA GLY A 89 -21.42 15.28 -26.88
C GLY A 89 -21.62 14.60 -25.52
N ILE A 90 -22.34 13.48 -25.48
CA ILE A 90 -22.53 12.66 -24.26
C ILE A 90 -21.48 11.54 -24.26
N MET A 91 -20.72 11.42 -23.17
CA MET A 91 -19.62 10.45 -23.08
C MET A 91 -20.08 8.98 -23.11
N THR A 92 -21.31 8.71 -22.67
CA THR A 92 -21.88 7.36 -22.63
C THR A 92 -22.61 6.98 -23.93
N ASP A 93 -22.72 7.91 -24.88
CA ASP A 93 -23.26 7.62 -26.21
C ASP A 93 -22.16 7.04 -27.10
N LEU A 94 -22.32 5.77 -27.47
CA LEU A 94 -21.34 5.02 -28.24
C LEU A 94 -21.92 4.63 -29.61
N ALA A 95 -21.08 4.67 -30.64
CA ALA A 95 -21.39 4.14 -31.96
C ALA A 95 -20.24 3.26 -32.42
N ILE A 96 -20.55 2.06 -32.92
CA ILE A 96 -19.54 1.20 -33.55
C ILE A 96 -19.37 1.66 -35.00
N GLU A 97 -18.13 1.83 -35.44
CA GLU A 97 -17.79 2.00 -36.85
C GLU A 97 -17.42 0.63 -37.45
N GLY A 98 -18.10 0.22 -38.52
CA GLY A 98 -17.91 -1.09 -39.14
C GLY A 98 -18.92 -2.16 -38.67
N GLU A 99 -18.50 -3.42 -38.70
CA GLU A 99 -19.34 -4.56 -38.32
C GLU A 99 -19.31 -4.79 -36.81
N GLY A 100 -20.45 -5.16 -36.22
CA GLY A 100 -20.56 -5.44 -34.79
C GLY A 100 -21.88 -4.99 -34.16
N PHE A 101 -22.14 -5.50 -32.95
CA PHE A 101 -23.29 -5.16 -32.11
C PHE A 101 -22.86 -5.01 -30.66
N PHE A 102 -23.58 -4.18 -29.92
CA PHE A 102 -23.53 -4.19 -28.46
C PHE A 102 -24.35 -5.35 -27.92
N VAL A 103 -23.88 -5.97 -26.85
CA VAL A 103 -24.58 -7.05 -26.16
C VAL A 103 -25.27 -6.48 -24.93
N LEU A 104 -26.56 -6.74 -24.80
CA LEU A 104 -27.40 -6.35 -23.68
C LEU A 104 -27.94 -7.58 -22.97
N SER A 105 -28.21 -7.49 -21.67
CA SER A 105 -28.83 -8.54 -20.88
C SER A 105 -30.05 -8.01 -20.13
N ASP A 106 -31.13 -8.81 -20.09
CA ASP A 106 -32.26 -8.62 -19.17
C ASP A 106 -32.06 -9.38 -17.84
N GLY A 107 -30.90 -10.01 -17.66
CA GLY A 107 -30.56 -10.90 -16.54
C GLY A 107 -30.71 -12.39 -16.86
N PHE A 108 -31.45 -12.75 -17.92
CA PHE A 108 -31.69 -14.14 -18.33
C PHE A 108 -31.25 -14.43 -19.76
N ASN A 109 -31.48 -13.49 -20.67
CA ASN A 109 -31.23 -13.60 -22.10
C ASN A 109 -30.30 -12.48 -22.57
N GLN A 110 -29.49 -12.80 -23.57
CA GLN A 110 -28.66 -11.84 -24.28
C GLN A 110 -29.38 -11.31 -25.52
N PHE A 111 -29.27 -10.00 -25.72
CA PHE A 111 -29.82 -9.28 -26.87
C PHE A 111 -28.71 -8.50 -27.58
N TYR A 112 -28.89 -8.26 -28.87
CA TYR A 112 -27.94 -7.52 -29.69
C TYR A 112 -28.57 -6.23 -30.19
N THR A 113 -27.87 -5.11 -30.02
CA THR A 113 -28.34 -3.80 -30.48
C THR A 113 -27.24 -3.03 -31.19
N ARG A 114 -27.65 -2.14 -32.10
CA ARG A 114 -26.76 -1.14 -32.71
C ARG A 114 -26.97 0.26 -32.13
N GLY A 115 -28.03 0.47 -31.35
CA GLY A 115 -28.25 1.71 -30.61
C GLY A 115 -27.35 1.74 -29.36
N GLY A 116 -26.50 2.75 -29.26
CA GLY A 116 -25.57 2.90 -28.15
C GLY A 116 -25.85 4.11 -27.26
N ASN A 117 -27.14 4.41 -27.04
CA ASN A 117 -27.57 5.41 -26.07
C ASN A 117 -27.55 4.80 -24.66
N PHE A 118 -26.39 4.76 -24.01
CA PHE A 118 -26.27 4.17 -22.68
C PHE A 118 -26.27 5.23 -21.58
N SER A 119 -26.76 4.87 -20.41
CA SER A 119 -26.77 5.70 -19.20
C SER A 119 -26.41 4.86 -17.99
N MET A 120 -25.82 5.49 -16.97
CA MET A 120 -25.51 4.81 -15.71
C MET A 120 -26.76 4.81 -14.80
N ASP A 121 -27.06 3.67 -14.18
CA ASP A 121 -28.12 3.56 -13.16
C ASP A 121 -27.60 3.92 -11.75
N GLY A 122 -28.50 3.93 -10.76
CA GLY A 122 -28.15 4.27 -9.37
C GLY A 122 -27.25 3.24 -8.67
N ALA A 123 -27.10 2.04 -9.23
CA ALA A 123 -26.18 1.00 -8.75
C ALA A 123 -24.83 1.02 -9.50
N GLY A 124 -24.66 1.93 -10.48
CA GLY A 124 -23.45 2.04 -11.29
C GLY A 124 -23.43 1.14 -12.52
N TYR A 125 -24.52 0.42 -12.85
CA TYR A 125 -24.59 -0.37 -14.07
C TYR A 125 -24.80 0.51 -15.30
N MET A 126 -24.15 0.16 -16.40
CA MET A 126 -24.41 0.76 -17.70
C MET A 126 -25.67 0.13 -18.31
N VAL A 127 -26.73 0.91 -18.48
CA VAL A 127 -28.04 0.45 -18.97
C VAL A 127 -28.48 1.21 -20.22
N ASN A 128 -29.31 0.57 -21.05
CA ASN A 128 -30.08 1.29 -22.06
C ASN A 128 -31.37 1.86 -21.41
N PRO A 129 -31.57 3.19 -21.41
CA PRO A 129 -32.69 3.82 -20.71
C PRO A 129 -34.06 3.49 -21.33
N GLY A 130 -34.12 3.01 -22.57
CA GLY A 130 -35.39 2.69 -23.24
C GLY A 130 -36.03 1.39 -22.76
N ASN A 131 -35.24 0.41 -22.34
CA ASN A 131 -35.71 -0.92 -21.92
C ASN A 131 -35.15 -1.38 -20.56
N GLY A 132 -34.17 -0.68 -19.99
CA GLY A 132 -33.52 -1.03 -18.72
C GLY A 132 -32.51 -2.17 -18.83
N TYR A 133 -32.18 -2.65 -20.03
CA TYR A 133 -31.24 -3.76 -20.20
C TYR A 133 -29.80 -3.30 -19.97
N LYS A 134 -29.01 -4.18 -19.36
CA LYS A 134 -27.63 -3.89 -18.95
C LYS A 134 -26.65 -4.20 -20.07
N LEU A 135 -25.71 -3.28 -20.30
CA LEU A 135 -24.61 -3.46 -21.24
C LEU A 135 -23.65 -4.52 -20.71
N GLN A 136 -23.35 -5.50 -21.57
CA GLN A 136 -22.40 -6.57 -21.27
C GLN A 136 -21.01 -6.22 -21.80
N GLY A 137 -19.98 -6.64 -21.07
CA GLY A 137 -18.59 -6.49 -21.46
C GLY A 137 -17.67 -7.38 -20.66
N ILE A 138 -16.36 -7.24 -20.86
CA ILE A 138 -15.35 -7.92 -20.07
C ILE A 138 -15.02 -7.00 -18.89
N ILE A 139 -15.22 -7.48 -17.67
CA ILE A 139 -14.90 -6.74 -16.45
C ILE A 139 -13.39 -6.78 -16.18
N ALA A 140 -12.87 -5.69 -15.59
CA ALA A 140 -11.50 -5.65 -15.13
C ALA A 140 -11.36 -6.41 -13.80
N ASP A 141 -10.20 -7.04 -13.58
CA ASP A 141 -9.86 -7.63 -12.30
C ASP A 141 -9.59 -6.55 -11.23
N ASN A 142 -9.34 -6.97 -9.99
CA ASN A 142 -9.04 -6.07 -8.86
C ASN A 142 -7.75 -5.24 -9.06
N TYR A 143 -6.96 -5.53 -10.09
CA TYR A 143 -5.73 -4.85 -10.45
C TYR A 143 -5.89 -3.98 -11.72
N GLY A 144 -7.11 -3.88 -12.27
CA GLY A 144 -7.41 -3.10 -13.47
C GLY A 144 -7.05 -3.79 -14.78
N ASN A 145 -6.68 -5.08 -14.77
CA ASN A 145 -6.38 -5.82 -15.99
C ASN A 145 -7.67 -6.39 -16.61
N ILE A 146 -7.82 -6.22 -17.92
CA ILE A 146 -8.92 -6.82 -18.68
C ILE A 146 -8.46 -8.20 -19.17
N GLN A 147 -9.05 -9.26 -18.62
CA GLN A 147 -8.72 -10.64 -19.01
C GLN A 147 -9.51 -11.06 -20.24
N GLN A 148 -8.86 -11.05 -21.41
CA GLN A 148 -9.45 -11.55 -22.65
C GLN A 148 -9.74 -13.06 -22.55
N GLY A 149 -10.93 -13.48 -22.99
CA GLY A 149 -11.36 -14.88 -22.99
C GLY A 149 -12.26 -15.29 -21.82
N GLN A 150 -12.47 -14.40 -20.85
CA GLN A 150 -13.58 -14.54 -19.91
C GLN A 150 -14.91 -14.23 -20.63
N GLY A 151 -16.01 -14.83 -20.16
CA GLY A 151 -17.35 -14.53 -20.65
C GLY A 151 -17.70 -13.04 -20.47
N VAL A 152 -18.77 -12.60 -21.13
CA VAL A 152 -19.27 -11.23 -20.94
C VAL A 152 -20.17 -11.18 -19.71
N GLU A 153 -20.05 -10.11 -18.93
CA GLU A 153 -20.83 -9.85 -17.71
C GLU A 153 -21.39 -8.41 -17.72
N ASP A 154 -22.30 -8.10 -16.79
CA ASP A 154 -22.87 -6.77 -16.59
C ASP A 154 -21.76 -5.73 -16.29
N ILE A 155 -21.63 -4.70 -17.13
CA ILE A 155 -20.68 -3.60 -16.87
C ILE A 155 -21.20 -2.76 -15.70
N MET A 156 -20.45 -2.80 -14.59
CA MET A 156 -20.68 -1.98 -13.40
C MET A 156 -19.50 -1.05 -13.16
N ILE A 157 -19.76 0.26 -13.08
CA ILE A 157 -18.79 1.30 -12.74
C ILE A 157 -19.20 1.89 -11.39
N PRO A 158 -18.71 1.32 -10.27
CA PRO A 158 -19.04 1.81 -8.94
C PRO A 158 -18.37 3.17 -8.67
N THR A 159 -19.16 4.17 -8.33
CA THR A 159 -18.67 5.54 -8.03
C THR A 159 -18.08 5.70 -6.62
N SER A 160 -18.20 4.67 -5.77
CA SER A 160 -17.78 4.70 -4.36
C SER A 160 -16.51 3.88 -4.09
N LEU A 161 -15.80 3.40 -5.11
CA LEU A 161 -14.56 2.66 -4.90
C LEU A 161 -13.43 3.60 -4.49
N ILE A 162 -12.74 3.21 -3.42
CA ILE A 162 -11.45 3.78 -3.02
C ILE A 162 -10.39 2.84 -3.58
N VAL A 163 -9.49 3.38 -4.42
CA VAL A 163 -8.36 2.59 -4.94
C VAL A 163 -7.37 2.39 -3.79
N PRO A 164 -7.02 1.13 -3.43
CA PRO A 164 -6.08 0.88 -2.33
C PRO A 164 -4.68 1.37 -2.71
N ALA A 165 -3.93 1.86 -1.71
CA ALA A 165 -2.53 2.19 -1.92
C ALA A 165 -1.74 0.94 -2.32
N ARG A 166 -0.92 1.04 -3.36
CA ARG A 166 0.01 -0.02 -3.76
C ARG A 166 1.38 0.32 -3.19
N ALA A 167 1.93 -0.56 -2.37
CA ALA A 167 3.28 -0.42 -1.86
C ALA A 167 4.29 -0.48 -3.02
N THR A 168 5.34 0.34 -2.94
CA THR A 168 6.45 0.34 -3.91
C THR A 168 7.13 -1.03 -3.89
N SER A 169 7.14 -1.75 -5.01
CA SER A 169 7.81 -3.06 -5.14
C SER A 169 9.23 -2.95 -5.70
N GLU A 170 9.52 -1.88 -6.44
CA GLU A 170 10.79 -1.68 -7.12
C GLU A 170 11.15 -0.20 -7.12
N ILE A 171 12.42 0.09 -6.86
CA ILE A 171 13.01 1.42 -6.97
C ILE A 171 14.24 1.27 -7.86
N GLU A 172 14.20 1.87 -9.05
CA GLU A 172 15.37 1.96 -9.92
C GLU A 172 16.11 3.26 -9.61
N ILE A 173 17.37 3.15 -9.18
CA ILE A 173 18.25 4.29 -8.96
C ILE A 173 19.35 4.23 -10.02
N THR A 174 19.35 5.21 -10.93
CA THR A 174 20.44 5.39 -11.89
C THR A 174 21.22 6.65 -11.53
N GLY A 175 22.54 6.58 -11.65
CA GLY A 175 23.42 7.69 -11.31
C GLY A 175 24.82 7.46 -11.85
N ASN A 176 25.52 8.55 -12.14
CA ASN A 176 26.93 8.52 -12.51
C ASN A 176 27.78 8.74 -11.26
N LEU A 177 28.54 7.72 -10.86
CA LEU A 177 29.54 7.87 -9.82
C LEU A 177 30.84 8.44 -10.44
N PRO A 178 31.49 9.43 -9.81
CA PRO A 178 32.77 9.93 -10.29
C PRO A 178 33.84 8.85 -10.12
N GLY A 179 34.54 8.50 -11.21
CA GLY A 179 35.54 7.42 -11.24
C GLY A 179 36.82 7.69 -10.42
N THR A 180 36.87 8.77 -9.64
CA THR A 180 37.96 9.12 -8.72
C THR A 180 37.71 8.66 -7.28
N ILE A 181 36.51 8.18 -6.97
CA ILE A 181 36.15 7.70 -5.63
C ILE A 181 36.43 6.20 -5.57
N GLN A 182 37.25 5.77 -4.61
CA GLN A 182 37.37 4.35 -4.26
C GLN A 182 36.07 3.91 -3.58
N ALA A 183 35.55 2.73 -3.94
CA ALA A 183 34.38 2.17 -3.26
C ALA A 183 34.68 2.10 -1.76
N GLN A 184 33.98 2.91 -0.97
CA GLN A 184 33.87 2.63 0.46
C GLN A 184 33.11 1.31 0.53
N GLY A 185 33.71 0.30 1.17
CA GLY A 185 33.20 -1.07 1.16
C GLY A 185 31.77 -1.20 1.69
N THR A 186 31.31 -2.43 1.82
CA THR A 186 29.97 -2.73 2.36
C THR A 186 29.81 -2.09 3.74
N ILE A 187 28.65 -1.48 3.95
CA ILE A 187 28.25 -0.92 5.24
C ILE A 187 27.15 -1.82 5.80
N LEU A 188 27.44 -2.57 6.86
CA LEU A 188 26.44 -3.31 7.63
C LEU A 188 26.10 -2.55 8.90
N ARG A 189 24.82 -2.56 9.26
CA ARG A 189 24.30 -1.91 10.47
C ARG A 189 23.41 -2.89 11.21
N THR A 190 23.56 -3.00 12.52
CA THR A 190 22.58 -3.72 13.33
C THR A 190 21.21 -3.02 13.25
N ALA A 191 20.14 -3.81 13.34
CA ALA A 191 18.78 -3.28 13.32
C ALA A 191 18.46 -2.53 14.63
N ASP A 192 18.94 -3.09 15.74
CA ASP A 192 18.59 -2.66 17.09
C ASP A 192 19.68 -1.78 17.70
N MET A 193 19.24 -0.89 18.60
CA MET A 193 20.07 0.07 19.33
C MET A 193 20.60 -0.58 20.61
N PHE A 194 21.89 -0.37 20.88
CA PHE A 194 22.52 -0.77 22.11
C PHE A 194 22.34 0.37 23.12
N MET A 195 21.79 0.04 24.29
CA MET A 195 21.53 1.00 25.36
C MET A 195 22.19 0.57 26.65
N SER A 196 22.57 1.53 27.49
CA SER A 196 23.10 1.30 28.83
C SER A 196 22.21 1.98 29.86
N ALA A 197 22.42 1.67 31.15
CA ALA A 197 21.77 2.43 32.22
C ALA A 197 22.23 3.88 32.17
N ALA A 198 21.27 4.82 32.22
CA ALA A 198 21.63 6.23 32.14
C ALA A 198 22.47 6.64 33.35
N THR A 199 23.60 7.26 33.08
CA THR A 199 24.54 7.82 34.04
C THR A 199 24.35 9.33 34.16
N GLY A 200 24.96 9.95 35.17
CA GLY A 200 24.85 11.40 35.37
C GLY A 200 25.39 12.24 34.22
N GLY A 201 26.31 11.69 33.41
CA GLY A 201 26.92 12.40 32.27
C GLY A 201 26.05 12.45 31.03
N ASP A 202 25.00 11.62 30.95
CA ASP A 202 24.19 11.48 29.74
C ASP A 202 23.30 12.68 29.51
N ILE A 203 23.21 13.10 28.24
CA ILE A 203 22.41 14.25 27.83
C ILE A 203 20.92 13.91 27.84
N LEU A 204 20.11 14.80 28.39
CA LEU A 204 18.66 14.61 28.50
C LEU A 204 17.97 14.40 27.15
N LEU A 205 18.56 14.93 26.08
CA LEU A 205 18.04 14.84 24.72
C LEU A 205 18.14 13.43 24.14
N ASP A 206 19.01 12.56 24.67
CA ASP A 206 19.24 11.20 24.14
C ASP A 206 18.85 10.12 25.14
N LEU A 207 17.96 10.45 26.09
CA LEU A 207 17.46 9.51 27.08
C LEU A 207 16.20 8.76 26.61
N TYR A 208 16.13 7.51 27.06
CA TYR A 208 15.08 6.54 26.79
C TYR A 208 14.57 5.96 28.11
N THR A 209 13.39 5.36 28.09
CA THR A 209 12.89 4.56 29.21
C THR A 209 13.42 3.14 29.13
N GLY A 210 13.32 2.38 30.22
CA GLY A 210 13.47 0.92 30.22
C GLY A 210 12.38 0.16 29.46
N ALA A 211 11.72 0.78 28.47
CA ALA A 211 10.87 0.14 27.47
C ALA A 211 11.26 0.57 26.05
N ASP A 212 12.46 1.17 25.89
CA ASP A 212 13.02 1.72 24.66
C ASP A 212 12.22 2.90 24.07
N ASP A 213 11.31 3.46 24.86
CA ASP A 213 10.56 4.65 24.49
C ASP A 213 11.42 5.90 24.69
N TYR A 214 11.54 6.69 23.64
CA TYR A 214 12.22 7.98 23.71
C TYR A 214 11.49 8.94 24.65
N ILE A 215 12.25 9.64 25.50
CA ILE A 215 11.68 10.56 26.50
C ILE A 215 11.05 11.81 25.86
N GLY A 216 11.40 12.14 24.61
CA GLY A 216 10.66 13.13 23.82
C GLY A 216 10.98 14.59 24.17
N LEU A 217 12.18 14.87 24.68
CA LEU A 217 12.64 16.24 24.93
C LEU A 217 13.21 16.88 23.66
N THR A 218 13.04 18.20 23.55
CA THR A 218 13.58 19.00 22.45
C THR A 218 14.36 20.20 22.97
N LEU A 219 15.25 20.75 22.13
CA LEU A 219 16.05 21.92 22.49
C LEU A 219 15.16 23.12 22.82
N GLY A 220 15.39 23.71 23.99
CA GLY A 220 14.61 24.84 24.50
C GLY A 220 13.40 24.45 25.36
N ASP A 221 13.14 23.16 25.57
CA ASP A 221 12.08 22.72 26.47
C ASP A 221 12.35 23.14 27.92
N GLN A 222 11.27 23.41 28.65
CA GLN A 222 11.31 23.78 30.06
C GLN A 222 10.73 22.65 30.91
N ILE A 223 11.61 21.98 31.66
CA ILE A 223 11.25 20.96 32.65
C ILE A 223 10.88 21.67 33.94
N ASN A 224 9.61 21.64 34.28
CA ASN A 224 9.08 22.20 35.52
C ASN A 224 9.06 21.14 36.60
N ILE A 225 9.74 21.42 37.70
CA ILE A 225 9.79 20.57 38.88
C ILE A 225 9.00 21.29 39.97
N SER A 226 7.99 20.63 40.52
CA SER A 226 7.17 21.17 41.61
C SER A 226 6.93 20.10 42.66
N ALA A 227 6.98 20.47 43.93
CA ALA A 227 6.64 19.60 45.05
C ALA A 227 6.06 20.42 46.20
N THR A 228 5.44 19.74 47.17
CA THR A 228 5.06 20.31 48.46
C THR A 228 5.92 19.65 49.54
N VAL A 229 6.85 20.40 50.13
CA VAL A 229 7.75 19.88 51.17
C VAL A 229 7.33 20.47 52.51
N GLY A 230 6.97 19.61 53.46
CA GLY A 230 6.51 20.05 54.79
C GLY A 230 5.30 20.99 54.75
N GLY A 231 4.41 20.83 53.76
CA GLY A 231 3.24 21.68 53.55
C GLY A 231 3.49 22.99 52.80
N THR A 232 4.73 23.26 52.35
CA THR A 232 5.08 24.44 51.55
C THR A 232 5.36 24.07 50.11
N ALA A 233 4.73 24.75 49.16
CA ALA A 233 4.98 24.55 47.74
C ALA A 233 6.37 25.09 47.34
N VAL A 234 7.16 24.25 46.70
CA VAL A 234 8.46 24.55 46.11
C VAL A 234 8.43 24.25 44.62
N ASN A 235 9.11 25.05 43.82
CA ASN A 235 9.23 24.81 42.39
C ASN A 235 10.55 25.36 41.84
N ASN A 236 10.95 24.83 40.68
CA ASN A 236 11.99 25.38 39.84
C ASN A 236 11.82 24.88 38.40
N THR A 237 12.52 25.50 37.47
CA THR A 237 12.47 25.13 36.05
C THR A 237 13.88 24.94 35.52
N LEU A 238 14.13 23.80 34.85
CA LEU A 238 15.35 23.52 34.09
C LEU A 238 15.08 23.77 32.60
N SER A 239 15.96 24.50 31.93
CA SER A 239 15.90 24.67 30.47
C SER A 239 16.81 23.65 29.79
N VAL A 240 16.27 22.89 28.83
CA VAL A 240 17.01 21.88 28.09
C VAL A 240 17.82 22.55 26.99
N THR A 241 19.14 22.37 27.05
CA THR A 241 20.14 22.79 26.06
C THR A 241 20.90 21.56 25.55
N GLU A 242 21.76 21.74 24.54
CA GLU A 242 22.55 20.66 23.93
C GLU A 242 23.46 19.91 24.94
N THR A 243 23.78 20.54 26.07
CA THR A 243 24.70 19.97 27.08
C THR A 243 24.02 19.69 28.41
N THR A 244 22.68 19.72 28.48
CA THR A 244 21.98 19.51 29.76
C THR A 244 21.97 18.02 30.06
N SER A 245 22.60 17.64 31.16
CA SER A 245 22.82 16.25 31.56
C SER A 245 21.78 15.76 32.56
N LEU A 246 21.70 14.44 32.75
CA LEU A 246 20.89 13.82 33.79
C LEU A 246 21.32 14.28 35.19
N ASN A 247 22.61 14.52 35.42
CA ASN A 247 23.10 15.06 36.68
C ASN A 247 22.60 16.50 36.93
N ASP A 248 22.43 17.33 35.90
CA ASP A 248 21.84 18.66 36.05
C ASP A 248 20.38 18.58 36.49
N LEU A 249 19.64 17.60 35.97
CA LEU A 249 18.26 17.34 36.36
C LEU A 249 18.16 16.82 37.80
N VAL A 250 18.97 15.82 38.17
CA VAL A 250 19.06 15.29 39.54
C VAL A 250 19.41 16.39 40.54
N THR A 251 20.43 17.20 40.21
CA THR A 251 20.86 18.34 41.04
C THR A 251 19.74 19.38 41.17
N MET A 252 18.98 19.62 40.10
CA MET A 252 17.88 20.58 40.15
C MET A 252 16.70 20.07 41.01
N ILE A 253 16.35 18.79 40.91
CA ILE A 253 15.33 18.17 41.78
C ILE A 253 15.78 18.28 43.24
N GLN A 254 17.03 17.92 43.53
CA GLN A 254 17.59 18.04 44.88
C GLN A 254 17.55 19.49 45.39
N SER A 255 17.92 20.46 44.55
CA SER A 255 17.87 21.87 44.90
C SER A 255 16.45 22.35 45.19
N VAL A 256 15.41 21.80 44.53
CA VAL A 256 14.00 22.14 44.81
C VAL A 256 13.59 21.62 46.18
N LEU A 257 13.92 20.37 46.50
CA LEU A 257 13.55 19.75 47.76
C LEU A 257 14.28 20.41 48.95
N GLN A 258 15.55 20.75 48.77
CA GLN A 258 16.38 21.40 49.78
C GLN A 258 16.02 22.86 50.08
N GLN A 259 15.11 23.48 49.32
CA GLN A 259 14.59 24.80 49.69
C GLN A 259 13.87 24.79 51.03
N GLN A 260 13.30 23.64 51.42
CA GLN A 260 12.62 23.47 52.70
C GLN A 260 13.29 22.38 53.54
N ASP A 261 13.68 21.25 52.95
CA ASP A 261 14.31 20.14 53.67
C ASP A 261 15.79 19.99 53.31
N ALA A 262 16.67 20.63 54.07
CA ALA A 262 18.11 20.60 53.84
C ALA A 262 18.73 19.18 53.86
N SER A 263 18.03 18.21 54.44
CA SER A 263 18.46 16.81 54.49
C SER A 263 17.91 15.95 53.35
N ALA A 264 17.08 16.51 52.46
CA ALA A 264 16.58 15.79 51.30
C ALA A 264 17.71 15.49 50.31
N GLY A 265 17.66 14.29 49.73
CA GLY A 265 18.65 13.79 48.78
C GLY A 265 17.99 13.26 47.52
N VAL A 266 18.69 13.36 46.39
CA VAL A 266 18.31 12.70 45.14
C VAL A 266 19.55 11.99 44.62
N ASN A 267 19.45 10.69 44.38
CA ASN A 267 20.55 9.87 43.89
C ASN A 267 20.14 9.15 42.61
N LEU A 268 21.07 9.04 41.66
CA LEU A 268 20.91 8.18 40.50
C LEU A 268 21.52 6.81 40.82
N ASN A 269 20.72 5.77 40.71
CA ASN A 269 21.15 4.39 40.93
C ASN A 269 21.85 3.83 39.69
N ALA A 270 22.68 2.81 39.89
CA ALA A 270 23.41 2.15 38.80
C ALA A 270 22.49 1.48 37.77
N ASP A 271 21.22 1.20 38.12
CA ASP A 271 20.23 0.65 37.19
C ASP A 271 19.50 1.72 36.36
N GLY A 272 19.83 2.99 36.53
CA GLY A 272 19.19 4.13 35.87
C GLY A 272 17.92 4.64 36.57
N THR A 273 17.54 4.09 37.72
CA THR A 273 16.45 4.63 38.54
C THR A 273 16.91 5.82 39.39
N ILE A 274 15.99 6.69 39.77
CA ILE A 274 16.27 7.84 40.63
C ILE A 274 15.65 7.59 42.01
N ASP A 275 16.47 7.69 43.05
CA ASP A 275 16.04 7.68 44.44
C ASP A 275 15.81 9.10 44.94
N ILE A 276 14.68 9.32 45.59
CA ILE A 276 14.30 10.57 46.24
C ILE A 276 14.19 10.26 47.74
N ALA A 277 15.16 10.74 48.51
CA ALA A 277 15.20 10.60 49.95
C ALA A 277 14.59 11.83 50.63
N ALA A 278 13.51 11.64 51.36
CA ALA A 278 12.94 12.67 52.23
C ALA A 278 13.77 12.77 53.51
N GLY A 279 14.10 14.00 53.92
CA GLY A 279 14.90 14.25 55.11
C GLY A 279 14.04 14.27 56.38
N ALA A 280 13.85 15.46 56.94
CA ALA A 280 13.02 15.66 58.13
C ALA A 280 11.54 15.94 57.82
N MET A 281 11.19 16.16 56.55
CA MET A 281 9.85 16.55 56.14
C MET A 281 9.33 15.69 54.99
N ASN A 282 8.01 15.51 54.95
CA ASN A 282 7.34 14.80 53.85
C ASN A 282 7.51 15.58 52.54
N ILE A 283 7.69 14.84 51.45
CA ILE A 283 7.64 15.33 50.07
C ILE A 283 6.32 14.84 49.49
N GLU A 284 5.42 15.76 49.17
CA GLU A 284 4.10 15.45 48.60
C GLU A 284 3.99 16.08 47.21
N VAL A 285 3.34 15.37 46.28
CA VAL A 285 3.03 15.83 44.92
C VAL A 285 4.29 16.27 44.17
N LEU A 286 5.38 15.50 44.26
CA LEU A 286 6.52 15.74 43.39
C LEU A 286 6.10 15.42 41.94
N ASN A 287 6.16 16.43 41.11
CA ASN A 287 5.80 16.37 39.70
C ASN A 287 6.88 17.02 38.86
N ILE A 288 7.31 16.31 37.82
CA ILE A 288 8.32 16.76 36.86
C ILE A 288 7.66 16.72 35.49
N SER A 289 7.47 17.88 34.87
CA SER A 289 6.67 17.97 33.65
C SER A 289 7.16 18.99 32.66
N VAL A 290 6.89 18.74 31.38
CA VAL A 290 7.24 19.59 30.25
C VAL A 290 5.96 19.92 29.48
N ALA A 291 5.70 21.20 29.25
CA ALA A 291 4.46 21.64 28.60
C ALA A 291 4.37 21.22 27.12
N SER A 292 5.52 21.11 26.45
CA SER A 292 5.68 20.79 25.03
C SER A 292 5.76 19.29 24.73
N SER A 293 6.00 18.43 25.73
CA SER A 293 6.25 17.01 25.53
C SER A 293 5.27 16.13 26.31
N TYR A 294 4.39 15.44 25.59
CA TYR A 294 3.49 14.44 26.16
C TYR A 294 4.25 13.18 26.58
N GLN A 295 5.24 12.74 25.78
CA GLN A 295 6.03 11.53 26.05
C GLN A 295 6.81 11.67 27.36
N PHE A 296 7.40 12.83 27.62
CA PHE A 296 8.09 13.09 28.88
C PHE A 296 7.15 12.95 30.09
N ASN A 297 5.95 13.53 30.01
CA ASN A 297 5.00 13.56 31.14
C ASN A 297 4.41 12.19 31.46
N GLU A 298 4.24 11.33 30.46
CA GLU A 298 3.79 9.95 30.67
C GLU A 298 4.89 9.08 31.30
N ASN A 299 6.16 9.36 30.96
CA ASN A 299 7.26 8.43 31.19
C ASN A 299 8.18 8.79 32.38
N PHE A 300 8.29 10.07 32.77
CA PHE A 300 9.42 10.53 33.61
C PHE A 300 9.13 10.70 35.10
N LEU A 301 7.86 10.71 35.54
CA LEU A 301 7.34 10.67 36.94
C LEU A 301 6.17 11.64 37.07
N SER A 302 5.03 11.14 37.56
CA SER A 302 3.90 11.98 37.96
C SER A 302 3.45 11.65 39.37
N ASN A 303 3.25 12.70 40.19
CA ASN A 303 2.64 12.63 41.51
C ASN A 303 3.29 11.60 42.46
N PHE A 304 4.56 11.85 42.76
CA PHE A 304 5.38 11.00 43.64
C PHE A 304 5.41 11.55 45.08
N ASP A 305 5.10 10.71 46.06
CA ASP A 305 5.04 11.06 47.48
C ASP A 305 6.07 10.24 48.28
N VAL A 306 6.80 10.89 49.19
CA VAL A 306 7.79 10.25 50.07
C VAL A 306 7.61 10.77 51.49
N ASP A 307 7.38 9.85 52.44
CA ASP A 307 7.27 10.17 53.86
C ASP A 307 8.62 10.57 54.45
N ALA A 308 8.61 11.43 55.46
CA ALA A 308 9.83 11.89 56.13
C ALA A 308 10.70 10.72 56.63
N GLY A 309 11.97 10.72 56.23
CA GLY A 309 12.96 9.70 56.59
C GLY A 309 12.94 8.45 55.70
N GLU A 310 12.04 8.37 54.72
CA GLU A 310 11.97 7.27 53.75
C GLU A 310 12.62 7.65 52.41
N ILE A 311 12.88 6.63 51.58
CA ILE A 311 13.39 6.77 50.21
C ILE A 311 12.34 6.22 49.26
N GLY A 312 11.94 7.03 48.29
CA GLY A 312 11.14 6.57 47.17
C GLY A 312 11.99 6.44 45.91
N THR A 313 11.85 5.33 45.20
CA THR A 313 12.56 5.07 43.92
C THR A 313 11.60 5.15 42.74
N THR A 314 12.08 5.65 41.60
CA THR A 314 11.32 5.64 40.34
C THR A 314 11.07 4.23 39.82
N ASN A 315 9.85 3.93 39.37
CA ASN A 315 9.49 2.60 38.87
C ASN A 315 10.03 2.28 37.46
N ILE A 316 10.44 3.29 36.69
CA ILE A 316 10.94 3.13 35.33
C ILE A 316 12.40 3.57 35.32
N PRO A 317 13.36 2.66 35.03
CA PRO A 317 14.75 3.06 34.87
C PRO A 317 14.93 3.88 33.59
N LEU A 318 15.86 4.81 33.64
CA LEU A 318 16.30 5.58 32.48
C LEU A 318 17.44 4.85 31.77
N ARG A 319 17.43 4.94 30.45
CA ARG A 319 18.42 4.37 29.56
C ARG A 319 19.04 5.47 28.72
N ALA A 320 20.30 5.29 28.36
CA ALA A 320 21.01 6.14 27.41
C ALA A 320 21.52 5.29 26.24
N LEU A 321 21.89 5.97 25.17
CA LEU A 321 22.62 5.37 24.06
C LEU A 321 23.97 4.83 24.58
N ALA A 322 24.26 3.56 24.32
CA ALA A 322 25.49 2.95 24.81
C ALA A 322 26.73 3.60 24.17
N SER A 323 27.77 3.80 24.97
CA SER A 323 29.08 4.28 24.56
C SER A 323 30.10 3.15 24.56
N GLU A 324 31.27 3.38 23.94
CA GLU A 324 32.37 2.40 23.95
C GLU A 324 32.89 2.12 25.36
N ASP A 325 32.72 3.06 26.30
CA ASP A 325 33.17 2.92 27.69
C ASP A 325 32.20 2.09 28.56
N ASP A 326 30.99 1.79 28.07
CA ASP A 326 29.99 1.05 28.85
C ASP A 326 30.37 -0.43 28.97
N LEU A 327 30.13 -1.01 30.15
CA LEU A 327 30.40 -2.42 30.40
C LEU A 327 29.47 -3.28 29.54
N LEU A 328 30.04 -4.28 28.84
CA LEU A 328 29.29 -5.17 27.96
C LEU A 328 28.19 -5.93 28.71
N THR A 329 28.43 -6.23 29.99
CA THR A 329 27.45 -6.88 30.88
C THR A 329 26.29 -5.97 31.26
N GLU A 330 26.36 -4.66 31.06
CA GLU A 330 25.31 -3.69 31.42
C GLU A 330 24.53 -3.17 30.21
N ILE A 331 24.75 -3.78 29.04
CA ILE A 331 24.10 -3.43 27.78
C ILE A 331 22.73 -4.09 27.64
N TYR A 332 21.79 -3.33 27.10
CA TYR A 332 20.43 -3.71 26.77
C TYR A 332 20.20 -3.59 25.26
N VAL A 333 19.52 -4.59 24.69
CA VAL A 333 19.05 -4.58 23.31
C VAL A 333 17.58 -5.03 23.32
N ASN A 334 16.67 -4.25 22.71
CA ASN A 334 15.22 -4.50 22.74
C ASN A 334 14.67 -4.73 24.16
N ASN A 335 15.09 -3.90 25.11
CA ASN A 335 14.76 -4.00 26.53
C ASN A 335 15.16 -5.32 27.23
N VAL A 336 16.03 -6.11 26.61
CA VAL A 336 16.59 -7.32 27.23
C VAL A 336 18.06 -7.06 27.49
N ARG A 337 18.46 -7.17 28.77
CA ARG A 337 19.88 -7.16 29.13
C ARG A 337 20.56 -8.30 28.36
N LEU A 338 21.67 -8.02 27.68
CA LEU A 338 22.42 -9.06 27.02
C LEU A 338 22.76 -10.15 28.05
N PRO A 339 22.49 -11.43 27.77
CA PRO A 339 22.67 -12.53 28.73
C PRO A 339 24.16 -12.93 28.84
N ILE A 340 25.03 -11.95 28.97
CA ILE A 340 26.48 -12.11 29.09
C ILE A 340 26.81 -12.04 30.58
N ASP A 341 27.03 -13.20 31.19
CA ASP A 341 27.68 -13.33 32.51
C ASP A 341 29.18 -13.62 32.28
N GLU A 342 30.04 -13.48 33.29
CA GLU A 342 31.48 -13.78 33.15
C GLU A 342 31.68 -15.20 32.55
N GLY A 343 32.17 -15.26 31.31
CA GLY A 343 32.24 -16.50 30.54
C GLY A 343 32.15 -16.27 29.04
N ASP A 344 33.29 -16.50 28.38
CA ASP A 344 33.50 -16.87 26.97
C ASP A 344 32.36 -16.54 25.99
N LEU A 345 32.43 -15.34 25.39
CA LEU A 345 31.63 -14.92 24.25
C LEU A 345 32.12 -15.65 22.99
N GLU A 346 31.25 -16.43 22.37
CA GLU A 346 31.55 -17.14 21.12
C GLU A 346 30.96 -16.38 19.92
N LEU A 347 31.73 -16.28 18.84
CA LEU A 347 31.30 -15.72 17.56
C LEU A 347 31.62 -16.72 16.46
N ASP A 348 30.57 -17.12 15.75
CA ASP A 348 30.62 -17.97 14.57
C ASP A 348 30.11 -17.20 13.33
N GLY A 349 30.55 -17.60 12.14
CA GLY A 349 30.06 -16.96 10.93
C GLY A 349 30.94 -17.14 9.70
N ILE A 350 30.40 -16.73 8.55
CA ILE A 350 31.08 -16.77 7.26
C ILE A 350 31.21 -15.33 6.73
N ILE A 351 32.43 -14.88 6.46
CA ILE A 351 32.70 -13.59 5.80
C ILE A 351 33.29 -13.85 4.42
N GLY A 352 32.72 -13.26 3.38
CA GLY A 352 33.27 -13.35 2.02
C GLY A 352 33.40 -14.79 1.51
N GLY A 353 32.57 -15.72 2.03
CA GLY A 353 32.64 -17.15 1.72
C GLY A 353 33.70 -17.95 2.49
N THR A 354 34.38 -17.35 3.47
CA THR A 354 35.33 -18.02 4.38
C THR A 354 34.72 -18.15 5.77
N ASP A 355 34.70 -19.37 6.29
CA ASP A 355 34.28 -19.67 7.67
C ASP A 355 35.33 -19.10 8.66
N LEU A 356 34.86 -18.31 9.63
CA LEU A 356 35.69 -17.70 10.67
C LEU A 356 36.23 -18.72 11.68
N GLY A 357 35.59 -19.89 11.76
CA GLY A 357 35.73 -20.84 12.85
C GLY A 357 35.20 -20.30 14.18
N ASP A 358 35.13 -21.15 15.20
CA ASP A 358 34.72 -20.76 16.54
C ASP A 358 35.76 -19.78 17.14
N ARG A 359 35.33 -18.54 17.37
CA ARG A 359 36.15 -17.50 17.99
C ARG A 359 35.59 -17.16 19.35
N THR A 360 36.40 -17.31 20.38
CA THR A 360 35.99 -17.09 21.77
C THR A 360 36.75 -15.90 22.35
N GLU A 361 36.05 -14.96 22.96
CA GLU A 361 36.62 -13.89 23.79
C GLU A 361 36.17 -14.06 25.24
N ILE A 362 37.09 -13.92 26.18
CA ILE A 362 36.75 -14.01 27.61
C ILE A 362 36.15 -12.67 28.03
N VAL A 363 34.84 -12.64 28.30
CA VAL A 363 34.21 -11.48 28.90
C VAL A 363 34.40 -11.54 30.42
N ASP A 364 35.08 -10.54 30.96
CA ASP A 364 35.19 -10.31 32.40
C ASP A 364 34.34 -9.09 32.84
N ALA A 365 34.25 -8.86 34.15
CA ALA A 365 33.50 -7.73 34.71
C ALA A 365 34.02 -6.33 34.30
N THR A 366 35.15 -6.25 33.58
CA THR A 366 35.74 -4.99 33.10
C THR A 366 35.67 -4.82 31.59
N THR A 367 35.16 -5.83 30.86
CA THR A 367 35.10 -5.81 29.41
C THR A 367 34.06 -4.79 28.95
N THR A 368 34.51 -3.81 28.17
CA THR A 368 33.68 -2.73 27.64
C THR A 368 33.08 -3.08 26.28
N LEU A 369 32.08 -2.31 25.85
CA LEU A 369 31.54 -2.39 24.50
C LEU A 369 32.62 -2.05 23.46
N GLY A 370 33.53 -1.12 23.77
CA GLY A 370 34.71 -0.80 22.95
C GLY A 370 35.63 -2.00 22.76
N ASP A 371 35.97 -2.72 23.84
CA ASP A 371 36.79 -3.94 23.76
C ASP A 371 36.13 -5.01 22.87
N PHE A 372 34.81 -5.13 22.93
CA PHE A 372 34.05 -6.03 22.06
C PHE A 372 34.08 -5.60 20.59
N LEU A 373 33.99 -4.30 20.29
CA LEU A 373 34.07 -3.77 18.93
C LEU A 373 35.48 -3.96 18.35
N ASP A 374 36.52 -3.72 19.14
CA ASP A 374 37.92 -3.97 18.78
C ASP A 374 38.16 -5.47 18.52
N TRP A 375 37.60 -6.34 19.35
CA TRP A 375 37.65 -7.78 19.16
C TRP A 375 36.94 -8.21 17.88
N MET A 376 35.76 -7.65 17.60
CA MET A 376 35.07 -7.85 16.33
C MET A 376 35.96 -7.39 15.17
N GLU A 377 36.49 -6.17 15.18
CA GLU A 377 37.35 -5.66 14.12
C GLU A 377 38.54 -6.60 13.82
N GLY A 378 39.20 -7.08 14.88
CA GLY A 378 40.28 -8.06 14.76
C GLY A 378 39.84 -9.43 14.22
N THR A 379 38.65 -9.89 14.63
CA THR A 379 38.08 -11.19 14.22
C THR A 379 37.57 -11.19 12.79
N TYR A 380 36.88 -10.13 12.38
CA TYR A 380 36.32 -9.99 11.03
C TYR A 380 37.40 -9.68 9.97
N ALA A 381 38.66 -9.44 10.37
CA ALA A 381 39.81 -9.21 9.50
C ALA A 381 39.51 -8.22 8.34
N ILE A 382 38.74 -7.17 8.67
CA ILE A 382 38.14 -6.28 7.69
C ILE A 382 39.24 -5.47 7.01
N ASN A 383 39.43 -5.67 5.71
CA ASN A 383 40.49 -4.98 5.00
C ASN A 383 40.05 -3.53 4.66
N GLY A 384 40.67 -2.55 5.33
CA GLY A 384 40.41 -1.13 5.08
C GLY A 384 39.06 -0.63 5.60
N GLY A 385 38.55 -1.25 6.67
CA GLY A 385 37.27 -0.91 7.29
C GLY A 385 37.33 -0.98 8.82
N THR A 386 36.25 -0.60 9.49
CA THR A 386 36.16 -0.45 10.96
C THR A 386 34.88 -1.06 11.51
N VAL A 387 34.91 -1.44 12.79
CA VAL A 387 33.70 -1.76 13.57
C VAL A 387 33.51 -0.65 14.60
N GLU A 388 32.49 0.18 14.42
CA GLU A 388 32.24 1.34 15.29
C GLU A 388 30.76 1.43 15.68
N LEU A 389 30.43 2.26 16.67
CA LEU A 389 29.03 2.62 16.95
C LEU A 389 28.58 3.78 16.07
N ASP A 390 27.41 3.66 15.46
CA ASP A 390 26.78 4.80 14.79
C ASP A 390 26.16 5.79 15.81
N ASN A 391 25.64 6.91 15.32
CA ASN A 391 25.05 7.97 16.15
C ASN A 391 23.78 7.56 16.93
N ARG A 392 23.36 6.30 16.84
CA ARG A 392 22.24 5.71 17.59
C ARG A 392 22.71 4.46 18.36
N SER A 393 24.01 4.34 18.60
CA SER A 393 24.63 3.20 19.27
C SER A 393 24.27 1.87 18.62
N ARG A 394 24.29 1.82 17.29
CA ARG A 394 24.18 0.57 16.53
C ARG A 394 25.54 0.20 15.99
N ILE A 395 25.87 -1.08 16.00
CA ILE A 395 27.14 -1.55 15.48
C ILE A 395 27.15 -1.34 13.96
N LEU A 396 28.12 -0.58 13.50
CA LEU A 396 28.39 -0.21 12.12
C LEU A 396 29.69 -0.91 11.71
N VAL A 397 29.56 -1.86 10.78
CA VAL A 397 30.72 -2.52 10.18
C VAL A 397 30.92 -1.93 8.79
N THR A 398 32.05 -1.29 8.55
CA THR A 398 32.44 -0.75 7.25
C THR A 398 33.61 -1.55 6.69
N GLY A 399 33.67 -1.81 5.37
CA GLY A 399 34.85 -2.42 4.73
C GLY A 399 34.53 -3.41 3.60
N ASP A 400 35.57 -3.93 2.93
CA ASP A 400 35.38 -4.95 1.89
C ASP A 400 35.26 -6.34 2.53
N ILE A 401 34.03 -6.77 2.75
CA ILE A 401 33.69 -8.01 3.46
C ILE A 401 33.29 -9.18 2.50
N GLY A 402 33.43 -9.00 1.17
CA GLY A 402 33.20 -10.02 0.12
C GLY A 402 31.72 -10.40 -0.21
N GLU A 403 31.39 -10.77 -1.45
CA GLU A 403 30.02 -10.90 -2.02
C GLU A 403 28.98 -11.82 -1.30
N ALA A 404 29.36 -12.57 -0.26
CA ALA A 404 28.47 -13.48 0.47
C ALA A 404 28.32 -13.03 1.93
N TYR A 405 27.26 -12.25 2.21
CA TYR A 405 26.99 -11.71 3.54
C TYR A 405 25.88 -12.47 4.26
N ALA A 406 26.28 -13.31 5.20
CA ALA A 406 25.46 -13.66 6.34
C ALA A 406 26.41 -13.73 7.55
N ILE A 407 26.44 -12.67 8.36
CA ILE A 407 26.83 -12.84 9.76
C ILE A 407 25.70 -13.72 10.31
N GLY A 408 25.99 -15.00 10.49
CA GLY A 408 25.03 -16.04 10.82
C GLY A 408 24.59 -15.92 12.28
N GLY A 409 23.94 -14.82 12.62
CA GLY A 409 23.73 -14.48 14.03
C GLY A 409 25.03 -14.14 14.75
N ILE A 410 24.92 -13.48 15.88
CA ILE A 410 25.93 -13.51 16.93
C ILE A 410 25.23 -14.33 18.02
N GLU A 411 25.51 -15.63 18.11
CA GLU A 411 24.96 -16.47 19.17
C GLU A 411 25.80 -16.29 20.44
N ILE A 412 25.33 -15.42 21.32
CA ILE A 412 25.87 -15.31 22.68
C ILE A 412 25.40 -16.57 23.44
N SER A 413 26.27 -17.58 23.53
CA SER A 413 26.01 -18.78 24.31
C SER A 413 26.82 -18.76 25.61
N GLN A 414 26.18 -19.08 26.74
CA GLN A 414 26.89 -19.33 28.00
C GLN A 414 27.45 -20.75 27.98
N GLY A 415 28.75 -20.90 28.21
CA GLY A 415 29.41 -22.20 28.41
C GLY A 415 28.99 -22.93 29.69
#